data_AF-A0A522A5F7-F1
#
_entry.id   AF-A0A522A5F7-F1
#
_cell.length_a   1.000
_cell.length_b   1.000
_cell.length_c   1.000
_cell.angle_alpha   90.00
_cell.angle_beta   90.00
_cell.angle_gamma   90.00
#
_symmetry.space_group_name_H-M   'P 1'
#
loop_
_entity.id
_entity.type
_entity.pdbx_description
1 polymer ?
#
loop_
_entity_poly.entity_id
_entity_poly.type
_entity_poly.pdbx_seq_one_letter_code
_entity_poly.pdbx_strand_id
1 'polypeptide(L)'
;MTVYANENGKETVRNAFYLLTKNPCDLFLVSPFFSNDELVTELLNRGCHTRLIVRLGPRTTPEALQAVISDPRIEIRYFTSPEFHSKLYIFGTQAALVGSANLTGSGVQSNREVAVEISSLDDRFERLLQLFQSYWDQAEVLTANRLKDYSSIYRTHSLSSAEHNFEQAIKNQFGNVLPAGGISVNKKKVKKEKIFGESYRREYQEFRAAFTQLQGLYVAEQVRKEPRVPLRIEIDQFFNFLRKNYCQGDEFKARPFLRGEALNSCVLEHLKEWNTADFPYLADEIPGKYSQLKECFSSPESIDRSTDEEVFQALIVCHAFHDTFRFFEGGMPTMKAAFFSDNKFSHVRQVLKHLIFGEKDFVDRMCDCIFDPDFKINNFGRSCVQELYGWANAEDVPICNGRTVKMLRYLGWNVRVFN
;
A
#
# COMPACT_ATOMS: atom_id res chain seq x y z
N MET A 1 -7.34 -4.67 13.02
CA MET A 1 -7.48 -3.23 13.33
C MET A 1 -7.15 -3.09 14.79
N THR A 2 -6.09 -2.35 15.10
CA THR A 2 -5.60 -2.12 16.47
C THR A 2 -5.96 -0.69 16.86
N VAL A 3 -6.35 -0.48 18.11
CA VAL A 3 -6.59 0.87 18.65
C VAL A 3 -5.43 1.23 19.56
N TYR A 4 -4.86 2.41 19.37
CA TYR A 4 -3.84 2.98 20.22
C TYR A 4 -4.43 4.18 20.96
N ALA A 5 -4.25 4.21 22.27
CA ALA A 5 -4.73 5.28 23.13
C ALA A 5 -3.66 5.60 24.17
N ASN A 6 -3.48 6.89 24.45
CA ASN A 6 -2.52 7.34 25.48
C ASN A 6 -3.13 7.16 26.89
N GLU A 7 -3.43 5.93 27.28
CA GLU A 7 -3.95 5.56 28.59
C GLU A 7 -2.97 4.60 29.30
N ASN A 8 -2.45 4.98 30.48
CA ASN A 8 -1.73 4.17 31.48
C ASN A 8 -0.96 2.90 30.98
N GLY A 9 -0.14 2.98 29.95
CA GLY A 9 0.73 1.85 29.55
C GLY A 9 0.86 1.61 28.04
N LYS A 10 1.40 0.42 27.68
CA LYS A 10 2.14 0.03 26.46
C LYS A 10 1.51 0.32 25.07
N GLU A 11 0.29 0.82 24.95
CA GLU A 11 -0.41 1.03 23.67
C GLU A 11 -0.60 2.51 23.31
N THR A 12 0.38 3.35 23.65
CA THR A 12 0.40 4.77 23.27
C THR A 12 0.57 4.95 21.76
N VAL A 13 0.18 6.12 21.26
CA VAL A 13 0.39 6.49 19.85
C VAL A 13 1.89 6.45 19.51
N ARG A 14 2.77 6.92 20.41
CA ARG A 14 4.22 6.81 20.21
C ARG A 14 4.70 5.36 20.07
N ASN A 15 4.16 4.44 20.86
CA ASN A 15 4.52 3.02 20.75
C ASN A 15 4.08 2.41 19.41
N ALA A 16 2.95 2.85 18.87
CA ALA A 16 2.51 2.45 17.54
C ALA A 16 3.58 2.80 16.48
N PHE A 17 4.16 4.00 16.53
CA PHE A 17 5.25 4.39 15.62
C PHE A 17 6.43 3.43 15.71
N TYR A 18 6.85 3.01 16.90
CA TYR A 18 7.97 2.07 17.04
C TYR A 18 7.64 0.63 16.61
N LEU A 19 6.40 0.17 16.83
CA LEU A 19 5.97 -1.17 16.43
C LEU A 19 5.79 -1.30 14.92
N LEU A 20 5.29 -0.25 14.29
CA LEU A 20 5.03 -0.18 12.86
C LEU A 20 6.27 0.21 12.05
N THR A 21 7.34 0.69 12.70
CA THR A 21 8.64 0.91 12.06
C THR A 21 9.63 -0.22 12.33
N LYS A 22 9.98 -0.97 11.30
CA LYS A 22 11.09 -1.95 11.31
C LYS A 22 12.05 -1.58 10.19
N ASN A 23 13.37 -1.50 10.50
CA ASN A 23 14.58 -1.38 9.65
C ASN A 23 14.42 -0.78 8.23
N PRO A 24 15.33 0.13 7.81
CA PRO A 24 15.02 1.36 7.06
C PRO A 24 13.64 1.36 6.39
N CYS A 25 12.77 2.24 6.88
CA CYS A 25 11.37 2.31 6.51
C CYS A 25 11.04 3.62 5.77
N ASP A 26 10.06 3.61 4.89
CA ASP A 26 9.52 4.84 4.30
C ASP A 26 8.37 5.34 5.19
N LEU A 27 8.39 6.60 5.59
CA LEU A 27 7.39 7.22 6.46
C LEU A 27 6.72 8.39 5.75
N PHE A 28 5.40 8.41 5.80
CA PHE A 28 4.60 9.49 5.21
C PHE A 28 3.71 10.08 6.29
N LEU A 29 4.09 11.25 6.79
CA LEU A 29 3.53 11.85 7.99
C LEU A 29 2.77 13.12 7.63
N VAL A 30 1.53 13.22 8.11
CA VAL A 30 0.69 14.40 7.99
C VAL A 30 0.24 14.78 9.39
N SER A 31 0.65 15.96 9.84
CA SER A 31 0.20 16.52 11.12
C SER A 31 0.11 18.03 11.01
N PRO A 32 -1.01 18.69 11.33
CA PRO A 32 -1.08 20.14 11.25
C PRO A 32 -0.14 20.80 12.25
N PHE A 33 0.18 20.14 13.36
CA PHE A 33 1.04 20.68 14.40
C PHE A 33 2.30 19.84 14.54
N PHE A 34 3.45 20.50 14.51
CA PHE A 34 4.76 19.89 14.72
C PHE A 34 5.60 20.78 15.64
N SER A 35 5.63 20.43 16.93
CA SER A 35 6.26 21.28 17.97
C SER A 35 7.31 20.54 18.81
N ASN A 36 7.56 19.26 18.50
CA ASN A 36 8.58 18.44 19.14
C ASN A 36 9.12 17.48 18.09
N ASP A 37 10.44 17.52 17.87
CA ASP A 37 11.11 16.75 16.85
C ASP A 37 11.54 15.35 17.31
N GLU A 38 11.59 15.07 18.62
CA GLU A 38 12.22 13.86 19.19
C GLU A 38 11.77 12.58 18.50
N LEU A 39 10.45 12.40 18.31
CA LEU A 39 9.92 11.20 17.65
C LEU A 39 10.42 11.10 16.21
N VAL A 40 10.39 12.19 15.45
CA VAL A 40 10.86 12.19 14.05
C VAL A 40 12.36 11.93 13.99
N THR A 41 13.13 12.59 14.85
CA THR A 41 14.59 12.41 14.99
C THR A 41 14.95 10.96 15.32
N GLU A 42 14.23 10.32 16.24
CA GLU A 42 14.43 8.90 16.57
C GLU A 42 14.11 7.97 15.41
N LEU A 43 13.08 8.25 14.62
CA LEU A 43 12.71 7.46 13.44
C LEU A 43 13.75 7.63 12.31
N LEU A 44 14.28 8.85 12.12
CA LEU A 44 15.41 9.09 11.22
C LEU A 44 16.66 8.33 11.68
N ASN A 45 16.95 8.31 12.99
CA ASN A 45 18.07 7.55 13.56
C ASN A 45 17.93 6.03 13.39
N ARG A 46 16.70 5.52 13.24
CA ARG A 46 16.43 4.12 12.85
C ARG A 46 16.60 3.85 11.35
N GLY A 47 17.04 4.85 10.58
CA GLY A 47 17.30 4.74 9.15
C GLY A 47 16.06 4.96 8.27
N CYS A 48 14.95 5.45 8.82
CA CYS A 48 13.77 5.70 8.01
C CYS A 48 13.92 6.96 7.14
N HIS A 49 13.34 6.90 5.94
CA HIS A 49 13.20 8.03 5.03
C HIS A 49 11.80 8.64 5.24
N THR A 50 11.72 9.93 5.53
CA THR A 50 10.49 10.57 6.02
C THR A 50 10.01 11.69 5.10
N ARG A 51 8.74 11.65 4.73
CA ARG A 51 8.02 12.71 4.04
C ARG A 51 7.02 13.33 4.99
N LEU A 52 7.28 14.55 5.42
CA LEU A 52 6.50 15.25 6.45
C LEU A 52 5.70 16.41 5.84
N ILE A 53 4.38 16.40 6.04
CA ILE A 53 3.49 17.53 5.73
C ILE A 53 3.02 18.17 7.03
N VAL A 54 3.26 19.48 7.17
CA VAL A 54 2.81 20.28 8.33
C VAL A 54 1.97 21.48 7.93
N ARG A 55 1.29 22.11 8.91
CA ARG A 55 0.80 23.48 8.76
C ARG A 55 1.83 24.46 9.34
N LEU A 56 2.17 25.51 8.60
CA LEU A 56 2.84 26.68 9.18
C LEU A 56 1.77 27.51 9.92
N GLY A 57 1.88 27.57 11.24
CA GLY A 57 0.88 28.15 12.13
C GLY A 57 1.39 28.14 13.57
N PRO A 58 0.71 28.80 14.52
CA PRO A 58 1.25 29.05 15.87
C PRO A 58 1.59 27.79 16.68
N ARG A 59 1.10 26.61 16.26
CA ARG A 59 1.32 25.32 16.93
C ARG A 59 2.41 24.46 16.28
N THR A 60 3.08 24.96 15.25
CA THR A 60 4.26 24.35 14.64
C THR A 60 5.47 25.21 14.94
N THR A 61 6.48 24.70 15.65
CA THR A 61 7.60 25.53 16.10
C THR A 61 8.72 25.55 15.05
N PRO A 62 9.31 26.72 14.73
CA PRO A 62 10.48 26.80 13.88
C PRO A 62 11.64 25.93 14.39
N GLU A 63 11.80 25.81 15.71
CA GLU A 63 12.84 25.02 16.35
C GLU A 63 12.72 23.52 16.00
N ALA A 64 11.51 22.95 16.06
CA ALA A 64 11.29 21.54 15.72
C ALA A 64 11.57 21.29 14.23
N LEU A 65 11.15 22.21 13.34
CA LEU A 65 11.46 22.12 11.91
C LEU A 65 12.96 22.23 11.64
N GLN A 66 13.63 23.16 12.31
CA GLN A 66 15.06 23.40 12.16
C GLN A 66 15.91 22.21 12.61
N ALA A 67 15.46 21.45 13.59
CA ALA A 67 16.15 20.25 14.10
C ALA A 67 16.24 19.13 13.06
N VAL A 68 15.26 19.02 12.16
CA VAL A 68 15.17 17.89 11.22
C VAL A 68 15.44 18.27 9.76
N ILE A 69 15.18 19.51 9.33
CA ILE A 69 15.21 19.92 7.90
C ILE A 69 16.54 19.68 7.19
N SER A 70 17.66 19.59 7.92
CA SER A 70 18.99 19.36 7.37
C SER A 70 19.33 17.88 7.16
N ASP A 71 18.53 16.95 7.69
CA ASP A 71 18.75 15.52 7.48
C ASP A 71 18.42 15.15 6.01
N PRO A 72 19.34 14.53 5.25
CA PRO A 72 19.08 14.18 3.86
C PRO A 72 17.98 13.12 3.67
N ARG A 73 17.50 12.51 4.76
CA ARG A 73 16.44 11.50 4.75
C ARG A 73 15.07 12.07 5.07
N ILE A 74 14.93 13.39 5.26
CA ILE A 74 13.62 14.02 5.44
C ILE A 74 13.33 15.06 4.37
N GLU A 75 12.11 14.99 3.86
CA GLU A 75 11.54 15.97 2.95
C GLU A 75 10.34 16.60 3.66
N ILE A 76 10.31 17.93 3.72
CA ILE A 76 9.25 18.66 4.44
C ILE A 76 8.47 19.51 3.46
N ARG A 77 7.15 19.37 3.48
CA ARG A 77 6.20 20.23 2.76
C ARG A 77 5.20 20.87 3.73
N TYR A 78 4.58 21.95 3.31
CA TYR A 78 3.66 22.69 4.15
C TYR A 78 2.39 23.17 3.45
N PHE A 79 1.35 23.31 4.28
CA PHE A 79 0.19 24.16 4.03
C PHE A 79 0.20 25.35 5.00
N THR A 80 -0.61 26.38 4.72
CA THR A 80 -0.73 27.57 5.58
C THR A 80 -2.16 27.82 6.05
N SER A 81 -3.17 27.26 5.37
CA SER A 81 -4.56 27.48 5.76
C SER A 81 -4.89 26.84 7.11
N PRO A 82 -5.55 27.57 8.03
CA PRO A 82 -6.01 27.05 9.31
C PRO A 82 -6.94 25.83 9.21
N GLU A 83 -7.62 25.66 8.08
CA GLU A 83 -8.53 24.55 7.81
C GLU A 83 -7.81 23.20 7.66
N PHE A 84 -6.50 23.22 7.39
CA PHE A 84 -5.72 21.99 7.32
C PHE A 84 -5.51 21.40 8.71
N HIS A 85 -6.19 20.28 9.01
CA HIS A 85 -6.16 19.65 10.33
C HIS A 85 -6.03 18.10 10.30
N SER A 86 -5.72 17.53 9.12
CA SER A 86 -5.59 16.08 8.92
C SER A 86 -4.43 15.49 9.71
N LYS A 87 -4.65 14.36 10.39
CA LYS A 87 -3.60 13.56 11.04
C LYS A 87 -3.61 12.16 10.43
N LEU A 88 -2.54 11.86 9.70
CA LEU A 88 -2.39 10.62 8.95
C LEU A 88 -0.93 10.22 8.95
N TYR A 89 -0.63 9.03 9.43
CA TYR A 89 0.73 8.52 9.52
C TYR A 89 0.82 7.17 8.81
N ILE A 90 1.56 7.09 7.72
CA ILE A 90 1.66 5.88 6.90
C ILE A 90 3.08 5.32 7.02
N PHE A 91 3.13 4.01 7.28
CA PHE A 91 4.34 3.23 7.51
C PHE A 91 4.62 2.38 6.27
N GLY A 92 5.26 3.01 5.28
CA GLY A 92 5.55 2.41 3.98
C GLY A 92 4.29 1.92 3.29
N THR A 93 4.29 0.64 2.97
CA THR A 93 3.21 -0.11 2.34
C THR A 93 2.55 -1.08 3.32
N GLN A 94 2.83 -0.96 4.63
CA GLN A 94 2.41 -1.92 5.66
C GLN A 94 1.11 -1.52 6.36
N ALA A 95 1.02 -0.28 6.84
CA ALA A 95 -0.09 0.18 7.67
C ALA A 95 -0.16 1.70 7.72
N ALA A 96 -1.31 2.23 8.13
CA ALA A 96 -1.53 3.64 8.42
C ALA A 96 -2.18 3.80 9.80
N LEU A 97 -1.86 4.90 10.49
CA LEU A 97 -2.56 5.36 11.67
C LEU A 97 -3.38 6.59 11.31
N VAL A 98 -4.67 6.54 11.66
CA VAL A 98 -5.61 7.67 11.52
C VAL A 98 -6.16 7.97 12.91
N GLY A 99 -6.12 9.23 13.34
CA GLY A 99 -6.51 9.58 14.70
C GLY A 99 -6.48 11.06 15.01
N SER A 100 -6.45 11.36 16.30
CA SER A 100 -6.47 12.74 16.83
C SER A 100 -5.09 13.28 17.24
N ALA A 101 -4.10 12.40 17.44
CA ALA A 101 -2.76 12.77 17.87
C ALA A 101 -2.02 13.61 16.82
N ASN A 102 -1.48 14.75 17.24
CA ASN A 102 -0.51 15.53 16.46
C ASN A 102 0.93 15.14 16.84
N LEU A 103 1.90 15.49 16.00
CA LEU A 103 3.34 15.38 16.29
C LEU A 103 3.82 16.47 17.25
N THR A 104 3.26 16.46 18.46
CA THR A 104 3.69 17.28 19.59
C THR A 104 4.08 16.35 20.74
N GLY A 105 4.92 16.81 21.67
CA GLY A 105 5.35 15.99 22.80
C GLY A 105 4.16 15.40 23.57
N SER A 106 3.15 16.22 23.85
CA SER A 106 1.94 15.74 24.53
C SER A 106 1.02 14.91 23.62
N GLY A 107 0.90 15.24 22.32
CA GLY A 107 0.04 14.53 21.38
C GLY A 107 0.40 13.05 21.24
N VAL A 108 1.70 12.71 21.19
CA VAL A 108 2.11 11.30 21.02
C VAL A 108 2.25 10.52 22.33
N GLN A 109 2.19 11.17 23.50
CA GLN A 109 2.46 10.52 24.79
C GLN A 109 1.38 10.70 25.87
N SER A 110 0.82 11.90 26.07
CA SER A 110 0.10 12.23 27.31
C SER A 110 -1.30 12.83 27.11
N ASN A 111 -1.57 13.49 25.99
CA ASN A 111 -2.92 13.92 25.62
C ASN A 111 -3.82 12.69 25.50
N ARG A 112 -5.10 12.83 25.83
CA ARG A 112 -6.13 11.80 25.56
C ARG A 112 -6.40 11.71 24.06
N GLU A 113 -5.54 11.00 23.36
CA GLU A 113 -5.62 10.77 21.92
C GLU A 113 -6.01 9.32 21.64
N VAL A 114 -6.68 9.13 20.51
CA VAL A 114 -6.99 7.81 19.96
C VAL A 114 -6.52 7.77 18.51
N ALA A 115 -5.88 6.67 18.14
CA ALA A 115 -5.53 6.35 16.77
C ALA A 115 -5.92 4.92 16.42
N VAL A 116 -6.38 4.72 15.19
CA VAL A 116 -6.75 3.41 14.66
C VAL A 116 -5.73 2.99 13.61
N GLU A 117 -5.24 1.77 13.74
CA GLU A 117 -4.40 1.12 12.74
C GLU A 117 -5.24 0.55 11.61
N ILE A 118 -5.02 1.09 10.41
CA ILE A 118 -5.49 0.56 9.15
C ILE A 118 -4.34 -0.23 8.53
N SER A 119 -4.44 -1.55 8.57
CA SER A 119 -3.46 -2.44 7.95
C SER A 119 -3.52 -2.34 6.41
N SER A 120 -2.42 -2.63 5.72
CA SER A 120 -2.39 -2.92 4.28
C SER A 120 -3.27 -4.09 3.87
N LEU A 121 -3.77 -4.85 4.84
CA LEU A 121 -4.79 -5.87 4.66
C LEU A 121 -6.20 -5.31 4.41
N ASP A 122 -6.39 -3.99 4.55
CA ASP A 122 -7.67 -3.31 4.46
C ASP A 122 -7.71 -2.44 3.19
N ASP A 123 -8.77 -2.57 2.40
CA ASP A 123 -8.92 -1.84 1.12
C ASP A 123 -8.87 -0.32 1.29
N ARG A 124 -9.22 0.19 2.49
CA ARG A 124 -9.14 1.62 2.81
C ARG A 124 -7.69 2.13 2.89
N PHE A 125 -6.72 1.25 3.10
CA PHE A 125 -5.31 1.63 3.16
C PHE A 125 -4.85 2.33 1.87
N GLU A 126 -5.24 1.81 0.71
CA GLU A 126 -4.90 2.41 -0.59
C GLU A 126 -5.49 3.81 -0.74
N ARG A 127 -6.70 4.02 -0.21
CA ARG A 127 -7.34 5.35 -0.21
C ARG A 127 -6.54 6.34 0.64
N LEU A 128 -5.95 5.90 1.75
CA LEU A 128 -5.07 6.73 2.59
C LEU A 128 -3.76 7.08 1.89
N LEU A 129 -3.16 6.14 1.15
CA LEU A 129 -1.97 6.40 0.32
C LEU A 129 -2.27 7.47 -0.74
N GLN A 130 -3.40 7.37 -1.43
CA GLN A 130 -3.84 8.37 -2.40
C GLN A 130 -4.11 9.73 -1.77
N LEU A 131 -4.71 9.75 -0.57
CA LEU A 131 -4.95 10.98 0.15
C LEU A 131 -3.62 11.67 0.50
N PHE A 132 -2.64 10.92 0.99
CA PHE A 132 -1.30 11.43 1.24
C PHE A 132 -0.67 11.99 -0.05
N GLN A 133 -0.66 11.22 -1.14
CA GLN A 133 -0.12 11.65 -2.42
C GLN A 133 -0.76 12.97 -2.89
N SER A 134 -2.08 13.05 -2.79
CA SER A 134 -2.83 14.25 -3.14
C SER A 134 -2.43 15.45 -2.28
N TYR A 135 -2.21 15.28 -0.97
CA TYR A 135 -1.68 16.34 -0.12
C TYR A 135 -0.25 16.71 -0.49
N TRP A 136 0.61 15.72 -0.73
CA TRP A 136 2.01 15.94 -1.06
C TRP A 136 2.15 16.76 -2.34
N ASP A 137 1.44 16.39 -3.41
CA ASP A 137 1.48 17.08 -4.71
C ASP A 137 1.02 18.55 -4.64
N GLN A 138 0.20 18.90 -3.64
CA GLN A 138 -0.38 20.23 -3.47
C GLN A 138 0.35 21.09 -2.43
N ALA A 139 1.08 20.48 -1.51
CA ALA A 139 1.82 21.17 -0.47
C ALA A 139 3.07 21.85 -1.05
N GLU A 140 3.44 23.02 -0.52
CA GLU A 140 4.66 23.72 -0.91
C GLU A 140 5.89 23.14 -0.22
N VAL A 141 7.06 23.19 -0.88
CA VAL A 141 8.32 22.68 -0.31
C VAL A 141 8.87 23.64 0.74
N LEU A 142 9.18 23.13 1.93
CA LEU A 142 9.85 23.90 2.98
C LEU A 142 11.35 23.97 2.68
N THR A 143 11.83 25.12 2.22
CA THR A 143 13.26 25.39 2.06
C THR A 143 13.84 26.09 3.29
N ALA A 144 15.17 26.10 3.43
CA ALA A 144 15.85 26.84 4.49
C ALA A 144 15.46 28.35 4.51
N ASN A 145 15.28 28.97 3.33
CA ASN A 145 14.83 30.36 3.23
C ASN A 145 13.38 30.53 3.71
N ARG A 146 12.48 29.64 3.31
CA ARG A 146 11.08 29.64 3.79
C ARG A 146 10.99 29.44 5.30
N LEU A 147 11.82 28.57 5.87
CA LEU A 147 11.90 28.37 7.32
C LEU A 147 12.43 29.63 8.04
N LYS A 148 13.39 30.35 7.44
CA LYS A 148 13.88 31.62 7.98
C LYS A 148 12.78 32.69 8.02
N ASP A 149 12.01 32.84 6.94
CA ASP A 149 10.86 33.74 6.88
C ASP A 149 9.82 33.38 7.96
N TYR A 150 9.53 32.09 8.10
CA TYR A 150 8.59 31.58 9.10
C TYR A 150 9.08 31.87 10.53
N SER A 151 10.38 31.68 10.80
CA SER A 151 11.00 31.96 12.09
C SER A 151 10.90 33.44 12.49
N SER A 152 11.04 34.35 11.52
CA SER A 152 10.88 35.79 11.75
C SER A 152 9.45 36.12 12.18
N ILE A 153 8.45 35.62 11.45
CA ILE A 153 7.03 35.80 11.83
C ILE A 153 6.76 35.21 13.21
N TYR A 154 7.27 34.02 13.49
CA TYR A 154 7.07 33.34 14.76
C TYR A 154 7.61 34.17 15.93
N ARG A 155 8.82 34.73 15.82
CA ARG A 155 9.40 35.60 16.86
C ARG A 155 8.60 36.87 17.08
N THR A 156 8.10 37.49 16.01
CA THR A 156 7.35 38.74 16.09
C THR A 156 5.96 38.56 16.68
N HIS A 157 5.30 37.42 16.41
CA HIS A 157 3.88 37.25 16.71
C HIS A 157 3.54 36.20 17.78
N SER A 158 4.47 35.31 18.16
CA SER A 158 4.21 34.24 19.16
C SER A 158 3.92 34.75 20.58
N LEU A 159 4.37 35.96 20.92
CA LEU A 159 4.17 36.58 22.23
C LEU A 159 2.90 37.45 22.32
N SER A 160 2.22 37.70 21.20
CA SER A 160 0.98 38.49 21.17
C SER A 160 -0.23 37.55 21.17
N SER A 161 -1.18 37.78 22.06
CA SER A 161 -2.41 36.99 22.25
C SER A 161 -3.38 36.96 21.05
N ALA A 162 -2.96 37.46 19.89
CA ALA A 162 -3.78 37.55 18.70
C ALA A 162 -3.30 36.54 17.65
N GLU A 163 -3.76 35.29 17.78
CA GLU A 163 -3.58 34.24 16.73
C GLU A 163 -3.96 34.77 15.34
N HIS A 164 -4.95 35.68 15.29
CA HIS A 164 -5.35 36.38 14.06
C HIS A 164 -4.19 37.12 13.37
N ASN A 165 -3.35 37.83 14.13
CA ASN A 165 -2.23 38.59 13.55
C ASN A 165 -1.15 37.65 13.00
N PHE A 166 -0.92 36.52 13.68
CA PHE A 166 -0.02 35.48 13.20
C PHE A 166 -0.51 34.92 11.87
N GLU A 167 -1.78 34.50 11.81
CA GLU A 167 -2.38 33.90 10.61
C GLU A 167 -2.40 34.89 9.43
N GLN A 168 -2.64 36.19 9.68
CA GLN A 168 -2.52 37.23 8.64
C GLN A 168 -1.07 37.40 8.15
N ALA A 169 -0.08 37.41 9.05
CA ALA A 169 1.32 37.51 8.67
C ALA A 169 1.76 36.32 7.81
N ILE A 170 1.33 35.10 8.18
CA ILE A 170 1.55 33.89 7.38
C ILE A 170 0.91 34.02 6.00
N LYS A 171 -0.37 34.41 5.94
CA LYS A 171 -1.07 34.58 4.66
C LYS A 171 -0.42 35.62 3.75
N ASN A 172 0.09 36.72 4.32
CA ASN A 172 0.77 37.76 3.55
C ASN A 172 2.12 37.29 2.99
N GLN A 173 2.89 36.52 3.75
CA GLN A 173 4.23 36.07 3.33
C GLN A 173 4.21 34.81 2.46
N PHE A 174 3.32 33.87 2.77
CA PHE A 174 3.27 32.53 2.15
C PHE A 174 2.05 32.29 1.27
N GLY A 175 1.06 33.20 1.29
CA GLY A 175 -0.23 32.97 0.65
C GLY A 175 -1.11 32.01 1.45
N ASN A 176 -2.27 31.67 0.87
CA ASN A 176 -3.21 30.69 1.42
C ASN A 176 -3.03 29.35 0.69
N VAL A 177 -2.17 28.49 1.22
CA VAL A 177 -1.91 27.14 0.70
C VAL A 177 -2.83 26.19 1.47
N LEU A 178 -3.78 25.57 0.77
CA LEU A 178 -4.72 24.57 1.28
C LEU A 178 -4.85 23.44 0.24
N PRO A 179 -5.07 22.17 0.64
CA PRO A 179 -5.49 21.14 -0.30
C PRO A 179 -6.79 21.58 -0.99
N ALA A 180 -6.84 21.51 -2.32
CA ALA A 180 -8.06 21.79 -3.07
C ALA A 180 -9.19 20.85 -2.63
N GLY A 181 -10.23 21.42 -2.04
CA GLY A 181 -11.47 20.72 -1.71
C GLY A 181 -12.48 20.90 -2.84
N GLY A 182 -12.80 19.82 -3.56
CA GLY A 182 -13.96 19.73 -4.46
C GLY A 182 -14.04 20.73 -5.63
N ILE A 183 -13.87 20.23 -6.87
CA ILE A 183 -14.25 20.88 -8.13
C ILE A 183 -13.74 22.33 -8.33
N SER A 184 -12.72 22.48 -9.19
CA SER A 184 -12.14 23.73 -9.75
C SER A 184 -11.13 24.45 -8.83
N VAL A 185 -10.00 25.04 -9.25
CA VAL A 185 -9.55 25.62 -10.53
C VAL A 185 -8.01 25.48 -10.67
N ASN A 186 -7.54 25.31 -11.91
CA ASN A 186 -6.15 25.43 -12.41
C ASN A 186 -5.07 24.49 -11.86
N LYS A 187 -5.07 23.25 -12.39
CA LYS A 187 -3.90 22.37 -12.35
C LYS A 187 -2.86 22.83 -13.37
N LYS A 188 -1.73 23.36 -12.90
CA LYS A 188 -0.47 22.98 -13.56
C LYS A 188 -0.36 21.47 -13.38
N LYS A 189 -0.22 20.72 -14.47
CA LYS A 189 0.09 19.27 -14.45
C LYS A 189 1.47 19.12 -13.80
N VAL A 190 1.52 19.07 -12.48
CA VAL A 190 2.71 18.62 -11.76
C VAL A 190 2.87 17.14 -12.13
N LYS A 191 4.09 16.73 -12.52
CA LYS A 191 4.39 15.32 -12.72
C LYS A 191 4.13 14.62 -11.38
N LYS A 192 3.10 13.78 -11.30
CA LYS A 192 2.80 12.97 -10.11
C LYS A 192 4.04 12.12 -9.81
N GLU A 193 4.68 12.40 -8.69
CA GLU A 193 5.80 11.59 -8.22
C GLU A 193 5.24 10.33 -7.57
N LYS A 194 5.69 9.14 -7.95
CA LYS A 194 5.19 7.89 -7.36
C LYS A 194 5.87 7.64 -6.01
N ILE A 195 5.36 8.30 -4.97
CA ILE A 195 5.91 8.28 -3.61
C ILE A 195 6.10 6.85 -3.06
N PHE A 196 5.19 5.93 -3.41
CA PHE A 196 5.17 4.54 -2.92
C PHE A 196 5.86 3.54 -3.84
N GLY A 197 6.35 3.98 -5.01
CA GLY A 197 6.83 3.08 -6.07
C GLY A 197 8.05 2.27 -5.66
N GLU A 198 9.08 2.92 -5.11
CA GLU A 198 10.31 2.24 -4.68
C GLU A 198 10.07 1.26 -3.53
N SER A 199 9.23 1.66 -2.55
CA SER A 199 8.84 0.76 -1.46
C SER A 199 8.18 -0.48 -2.04
N TYR A 200 7.19 -0.33 -2.92
CA TYR A 200 6.49 -1.41 -3.58
C TYR A 200 7.41 -2.32 -4.41
N ARG A 201 8.33 -1.74 -5.20
CA ARG A 201 9.33 -2.51 -5.98
C ARG A 201 10.13 -3.45 -5.09
N ARG A 202 10.64 -2.93 -3.97
CA ARG A 202 11.43 -3.70 -3.01
C ARG A 202 10.62 -4.85 -2.43
N GLU A 203 9.36 -4.62 -2.02
CA GLU A 203 8.51 -5.71 -1.51
C GLU A 203 8.24 -6.77 -2.56
N TYR A 204 7.94 -6.33 -3.79
CA TYR A 204 7.64 -7.25 -4.88
C TYR A 204 8.89 -8.06 -5.26
N GLN A 205 10.07 -7.46 -5.19
CA GLN A 205 11.35 -8.15 -5.38
C GLN A 205 11.60 -9.19 -4.29
N GLU A 206 11.36 -8.87 -3.01
CA GLU A 206 11.44 -9.83 -1.89
C GLU A 206 10.52 -11.04 -2.13
N PHE A 207 9.27 -10.78 -2.55
CA PHE A 207 8.31 -11.83 -2.93
C PHE A 207 8.82 -12.69 -4.10
N ARG A 208 9.27 -12.07 -5.20
CA ARG A 208 9.77 -12.79 -6.37
C ARG A 208 10.96 -13.68 -6.03
N ALA A 209 11.89 -13.20 -5.20
CA ALA A 209 13.05 -14.00 -4.79
C ALA A 209 12.64 -15.26 -4.03
N ALA A 210 11.68 -15.13 -3.09
CA ALA A 210 11.13 -16.27 -2.36
C ALA A 210 10.39 -17.25 -3.30
N PHE A 211 9.57 -16.73 -4.21
CA PHE A 211 8.86 -17.55 -5.20
C PHE A 211 9.83 -18.30 -6.12
N THR A 212 10.86 -17.65 -6.65
CA THR A 212 11.87 -18.28 -7.52
C THR A 212 12.59 -19.41 -6.79
N GLN A 213 12.90 -19.24 -5.51
CA GLN A 213 13.49 -20.32 -4.70
C GLN A 213 12.53 -21.51 -4.56
N LEU A 214 11.25 -21.25 -4.25
CA LEU A 214 10.23 -22.30 -4.19
C LEU A 214 10.08 -23.01 -5.53
N GLN A 215 10.01 -22.27 -6.64
CA GLN A 215 9.91 -22.82 -7.98
C GLN A 215 11.11 -23.72 -8.31
N GLY A 216 12.31 -23.34 -7.91
CA GLY A 216 13.51 -24.17 -8.07
C GLY A 216 13.39 -25.51 -7.33
N LEU A 217 12.93 -25.50 -6.08
CA LEU A 217 12.68 -26.73 -5.30
C LEU A 217 11.57 -27.58 -5.94
N TYR A 218 10.49 -26.93 -6.39
CA TYR A 218 9.37 -27.59 -7.05
C TYR A 218 9.80 -28.36 -8.31
N VAL A 219 10.65 -27.74 -9.15
CA VAL A 219 11.20 -28.36 -10.36
C VAL A 219 12.19 -29.47 -10.01
N ALA A 220 13.06 -29.26 -9.02
CA ALA A 220 14.05 -30.26 -8.59
C ALA A 220 13.39 -31.56 -8.10
N GLU A 221 12.29 -31.45 -7.35
CA GLU A 221 11.53 -32.60 -6.86
C GLU A 221 10.62 -33.25 -7.90
N GLN A 222 10.49 -32.66 -9.11
CA GLN A 222 9.69 -33.17 -10.21
C GLN A 222 8.22 -33.44 -9.85
N VAL A 223 7.65 -32.62 -8.96
CA VAL A 223 6.27 -32.78 -8.43
C VAL A 223 5.20 -32.11 -9.30
N ARG A 224 5.49 -31.94 -10.60
CA ARG A 224 4.57 -31.32 -11.56
C ARG A 224 3.36 -32.21 -11.81
N LYS A 225 2.15 -31.67 -11.68
CA LYS A 225 0.89 -32.41 -11.87
C LYS A 225 0.12 -32.05 -13.15
N GLU A 226 0.14 -30.78 -13.57
CA GLU A 226 -0.76 -30.25 -14.60
C GLU A 226 -0.03 -29.45 -15.69
N PRO A 227 0.45 -30.08 -16.77
CA PRO A 227 1.22 -29.40 -17.81
C PRO A 227 0.40 -28.44 -18.70
N ARG A 228 -0.95 -28.45 -18.64
CA ARG A 228 -1.80 -27.57 -19.49
C ARG A 228 -1.77 -26.10 -19.08
N VAL A 229 -1.29 -25.80 -17.88
CA VAL A 229 -1.14 -24.41 -17.39
C VAL A 229 0.33 -24.09 -17.11
N PRO A 230 0.75 -22.82 -17.05
CA PRO A 230 2.09 -22.44 -16.59
C PRO A 230 2.41 -22.96 -15.18
N LEU A 231 3.71 -23.15 -14.89
CA LEU A 231 4.16 -23.67 -13.59
C LEU A 231 3.68 -22.80 -12.41
N ARG A 232 3.76 -21.49 -12.57
CA ARG A 232 3.32 -20.51 -11.59
C ARG A 232 1.86 -20.63 -11.16
N ILE A 233 0.97 -21.15 -12.03
CA ILE A 233 -0.45 -21.32 -11.73
C ILE A 233 -0.68 -22.57 -10.87
N GLU A 234 0.07 -23.64 -11.10
CA GLU A 234 0.01 -24.82 -10.23
C GLU A 234 0.64 -24.55 -8.87
N ILE A 235 1.73 -23.77 -8.81
CA ILE A 235 2.31 -23.35 -7.53
C ILE A 235 1.29 -22.53 -6.72
N ASP A 236 0.46 -21.71 -7.38
CA ASP A 236 -0.68 -21.06 -6.71
C ASP A 236 -1.68 -22.10 -6.14
N GLN A 237 -1.92 -23.20 -6.85
CA GLN A 237 -2.76 -24.29 -6.32
C GLN A 237 -2.09 -25.06 -5.17
N PHE A 238 -0.77 -25.21 -5.19
CA PHE A 238 -0.02 -25.71 -4.04
C PHE A 238 -0.20 -24.79 -2.82
N PHE A 239 -0.19 -23.47 -3.00
CA PHE A 239 -0.52 -22.55 -1.91
C PHE A 239 -1.97 -22.69 -1.42
N ASN A 240 -2.93 -22.96 -2.32
CA ASN A 240 -4.31 -23.26 -1.93
C ASN A 240 -4.39 -24.56 -1.11
N PHE A 241 -3.64 -25.59 -1.48
CA PHE A 241 -3.49 -26.83 -0.71
C PHE A 241 -2.90 -26.57 0.68
N LEU A 242 -1.80 -25.83 0.77
CA LEU A 242 -1.17 -25.51 2.06
C LEU A 242 -2.12 -24.77 3.00
N ARG A 243 -2.82 -23.77 2.48
CA ARG A 243 -3.81 -23.01 3.25
C ARG A 243 -4.92 -23.91 3.76
N LYS A 244 -5.46 -24.78 2.91
CA LYS A 244 -6.57 -25.67 3.26
C LYS A 244 -6.19 -26.63 4.39
N ASN A 245 -4.96 -27.15 4.37
CA ASN A 245 -4.55 -28.24 5.25
C ASN A 245 -3.75 -27.80 6.48
N TYR A 246 -3.00 -26.68 6.44
CA TYR A 246 -2.04 -26.37 7.51
C TYR A 246 -1.99 -24.91 7.99
N CYS A 247 -2.61 -23.96 7.29
CA CYS A 247 -2.52 -22.55 7.68
C CYS A 247 -3.86 -21.85 7.51
N GLN A 248 -4.66 -21.85 8.58
CA GLN A 248 -5.91 -21.11 8.65
C GLN A 248 -5.72 -19.73 9.31
N GLY A 249 -6.35 -18.71 8.74
CA GLY A 249 -6.30 -17.35 9.28
C GLY A 249 -4.87 -16.80 9.42
N ASP A 250 -4.49 -16.49 10.66
CA ASP A 250 -3.26 -15.79 11.03
C ASP A 250 -2.16 -16.69 11.61
N GLU A 251 -2.30 -18.02 11.52
CA GLU A 251 -1.35 -19.02 12.05
C GLU A 251 0.09 -18.83 11.50
N PHE A 252 0.22 -18.29 10.29
CA PHE A 252 1.52 -17.95 9.70
C PHE A 252 2.35 -16.98 10.56
N LYS A 253 1.71 -16.16 11.41
CA LYS A 253 2.41 -15.18 12.27
C LYS A 253 3.27 -15.87 13.34
N ALA A 254 2.86 -17.06 13.79
CA ALA A 254 3.58 -17.82 14.82
C ALA A 254 4.77 -18.61 14.25
N ARG A 255 4.86 -18.76 12.92
CA ARG A 255 5.95 -19.50 12.28
C ARG A 255 7.27 -18.72 12.33
N PRO A 256 8.41 -19.35 12.70
CA PRO A 256 9.72 -18.69 12.66
C PRO A 256 10.14 -18.40 11.21
N PHE A 257 11.11 -17.51 11.04
CA PHE A 257 11.79 -17.36 9.76
C PHE A 257 12.85 -18.45 9.61
N LEU A 258 12.87 -19.12 8.47
CA LEU A 258 13.81 -20.18 8.11
C LEU A 258 14.75 -19.72 7.01
N ARG A 259 15.93 -20.34 6.92
CA ARG A 259 16.93 -20.10 5.87
C ARG A 259 17.71 -21.38 5.55
N GLY A 260 18.34 -21.42 4.39
CA GLY A 260 19.23 -22.50 3.98
C GLY A 260 18.54 -23.87 4.02
N GLU A 261 19.23 -24.87 4.56
CA GLU A 261 18.75 -26.25 4.63
C GLU A 261 17.44 -26.39 5.42
N ALA A 262 17.28 -25.66 6.53
CA ALA A 262 16.06 -25.74 7.33
C ALA A 262 14.81 -25.29 6.55
N LEU A 263 14.95 -24.22 5.74
CA LEU A 263 13.88 -23.75 4.86
C LEU A 263 13.58 -24.79 3.77
N ASN A 264 14.63 -25.29 3.11
CA ASN A 264 14.46 -26.28 2.05
C ASN A 264 13.76 -27.54 2.59
N SER A 265 14.21 -28.09 3.71
CA SER A 265 13.60 -29.29 4.32
C SER A 265 12.13 -29.08 4.65
N CYS A 266 11.75 -27.92 5.20
CA CYS A 266 10.34 -27.59 5.49
C CYS A 266 9.49 -27.57 4.21
N VAL A 267 10.01 -26.98 3.13
CA VAL A 267 9.31 -26.91 1.85
C VAL A 267 9.17 -28.31 1.23
N LEU A 268 10.25 -29.08 1.24
CA LEU A 268 10.31 -30.43 0.67
C LEU A 268 9.34 -31.40 1.34
N GLU A 269 9.13 -31.28 2.65
CA GLU A 269 8.13 -32.06 3.39
C GLU A 269 6.73 -31.85 2.79
N HIS A 270 6.34 -30.59 2.60
CA HIS A 270 5.02 -30.27 2.06
C HIS A 270 4.90 -30.55 0.56
N LEU A 271 5.98 -30.45 -0.21
CA LEU A 271 5.99 -30.85 -1.63
C LEU A 271 5.76 -32.36 -1.80
N LYS A 272 6.30 -33.19 -0.89
CA LYS A 272 6.03 -34.64 -0.89
C LYS A 272 4.56 -34.95 -0.62
N GLU A 273 3.96 -34.28 0.35
CA GLU A 273 2.53 -34.41 0.66
C GLU A 273 1.66 -33.92 -0.49
N TRP A 274 2.01 -32.77 -1.09
CA TRP A 274 1.36 -32.28 -2.29
C TRP A 274 1.44 -33.29 -3.43
N ASN A 275 2.61 -33.88 -3.69
CA ASN A 275 2.81 -34.83 -4.79
C ASN A 275 1.86 -36.04 -4.71
N THR A 276 1.60 -36.55 -3.50
CA THR A 276 0.70 -37.69 -3.29
C THR A 276 -0.76 -37.30 -3.08
N ALA A 277 -1.05 -36.05 -2.76
CA ALA A 277 -2.41 -35.57 -2.56
C ALA A 277 -3.22 -35.57 -3.86
N ASP A 278 -4.46 -36.03 -3.75
CA ASP A 278 -5.48 -35.82 -4.76
C ASP A 278 -6.02 -34.38 -4.66
N PHE A 279 -6.03 -33.68 -5.79
CA PHE A 279 -6.48 -32.30 -5.86
C PHE A 279 -7.24 -32.07 -7.19
N PRO A 280 -8.44 -32.67 -7.36
CA PRO A 280 -9.15 -32.70 -8.64
C PRO A 280 -9.39 -31.31 -9.23
N TYR A 281 -9.60 -30.31 -8.37
CA TYR A 281 -9.75 -28.91 -8.76
C TYR A 281 -8.63 -28.41 -9.69
N LEU A 282 -7.38 -28.86 -9.49
CA LEU A 282 -6.26 -28.49 -10.37
C LEU A 282 -6.41 -29.06 -11.79
N ALA A 283 -6.92 -30.28 -11.94
CA ALA A 283 -7.06 -30.92 -13.25
C ALA A 283 -8.38 -30.57 -13.94
N ASP A 284 -9.44 -30.41 -13.17
CA ASP A 284 -10.81 -30.30 -13.68
C ASP A 284 -11.21 -28.85 -13.98
N GLU A 285 -10.76 -27.88 -13.16
CA GLU A 285 -11.27 -26.50 -13.19
C GLU A 285 -10.23 -25.50 -13.69
N ILE A 286 -8.98 -25.60 -13.20
CA ILE A 286 -7.93 -24.60 -13.44
C ILE A 286 -7.58 -24.42 -14.92
N PRO A 287 -7.45 -25.47 -15.77
CA PRO A 287 -7.17 -25.29 -17.19
C PRO A 287 -8.28 -24.55 -17.94
N GLY A 288 -9.54 -24.79 -17.58
CA GLY A 288 -10.69 -24.08 -18.14
C GLY A 288 -10.67 -22.60 -17.79
N LYS A 289 -10.46 -22.28 -16.50
CA LYS A 289 -10.31 -20.90 -16.02
C LYS A 289 -9.15 -20.16 -16.67
N TYR A 290 -8.00 -20.84 -16.81
CA TYR A 290 -6.84 -20.27 -17.48
C TYR A 290 -7.14 -19.96 -18.95
N SER A 291 -7.80 -20.88 -19.65
CA SER A 291 -8.18 -20.70 -21.06
C SER A 291 -9.13 -19.52 -21.24
N GLN A 292 -10.18 -19.43 -20.42
CA GLN A 292 -11.13 -18.32 -20.42
C GLN A 292 -10.44 -16.96 -20.19
N LEU A 293 -9.52 -16.90 -19.23
CA LEU A 293 -8.75 -15.69 -18.95
C LEU A 293 -7.85 -15.34 -20.15
N LYS A 294 -7.20 -16.33 -20.77
CA LYS A 294 -6.32 -16.12 -21.94
C LYS A 294 -7.07 -15.66 -23.18
N GLU A 295 -8.31 -16.07 -23.39
CA GLU A 295 -9.14 -15.57 -24.50
C GLU A 295 -9.27 -14.05 -24.41
N CYS A 296 -9.67 -13.53 -23.24
CA CYS A 296 -9.84 -12.09 -23.02
C CYS A 296 -8.51 -11.31 -23.02
N PHE A 297 -7.45 -11.88 -22.44
CA PHE A 297 -6.15 -11.22 -22.26
C PHE A 297 -5.05 -11.76 -23.20
N SER A 298 -5.40 -12.13 -24.43
CA SER A 298 -4.44 -12.58 -25.46
C SER A 298 -3.75 -11.43 -26.18
N SER A 299 -4.44 -10.31 -26.39
CA SER A 299 -3.90 -9.09 -26.99
C SER A 299 -4.71 -7.85 -26.56
N PRO A 300 -4.19 -6.62 -26.77
CA PRO A 300 -4.97 -5.40 -26.57
C PRO A 300 -6.30 -5.39 -27.34
N GLU A 301 -6.29 -5.89 -28.58
CA GLU A 301 -7.46 -5.99 -29.45
C GLU A 301 -8.46 -7.05 -28.97
N SER A 302 -8.00 -8.07 -28.24
CA SER A 302 -8.91 -9.03 -27.61
C SER A 302 -9.72 -8.35 -26.50
N ILE A 303 -9.06 -7.58 -25.62
CA ILE A 303 -9.73 -6.80 -24.56
C ILE A 303 -10.78 -5.84 -25.16
N ASP A 304 -10.45 -5.18 -26.27
CA ASP A 304 -11.36 -4.23 -26.92
C ASP A 304 -12.55 -4.92 -27.60
N ARG A 305 -12.38 -6.15 -28.09
CA ARG A 305 -13.46 -6.93 -28.72
C ARG A 305 -14.35 -7.66 -27.71
N SER A 306 -13.81 -8.01 -26.53
CA SER A 306 -14.57 -8.63 -25.45
C SER A 306 -15.70 -7.72 -24.99
N THR A 307 -16.87 -8.30 -24.77
CA THR A 307 -18.00 -7.66 -24.10
C THR A 307 -17.66 -7.31 -22.64
N ASP A 308 -18.41 -6.36 -22.06
CA ASP A 308 -18.22 -6.00 -20.64
C ASP A 308 -18.41 -7.23 -19.72
N GLU A 309 -19.31 -8.14 -20.11
CA GLU A 309 -19.53 -9.39 -19.41
C GLU A 309 -18.30 -10.30 -19.46
N GLU A 310 -17.75 -10.54 -20.65
CA GLU A 310 -16.56 -11.40 -20.82
C GLU A 310 -15.35 -10.85 -20.06
N VAL A 311 -15.16 -9.53 -20.07
CA VAL A 311 -14.13 -8.88 -19.25
C VAL A 311 -14.37 -9.15 -17.77
N PHE A 312 -15.59 -8.95 -17.27
CA PHE A 312 -15.92 -9.23 -15.87
C PHE A 312 -15.70 -10.71 -15.51
N GLN A 313 -16.12 -11.64 -16.36
CA GLN A 313 -15.92 -13.08 -16.17
C GLN A 313 -14.43 -13.44 -16.10
N ALA A 314 -13.59 -12.81 -16.93
CA ALA A 314 -12.14 -13.01 -16.89
C ALA A 314 -11.52 -12.44 -15.58
N LEU A 315 -12.04 -11.32 -15.06
CA LEU A 315 -11.57 -10.74 -13.79
C LEU A 315 -11.91 -11.61 -12.57
N ILE A 316 -13.07 -12.27 -12.54
CA ILE A 316 -13.47 -13.15 -11.42
C ILE A 316 -12.75 -14.51 -11.42
N VAL A 317 -11.90 -14.81 -12.40
CA VAL A 317 -10.93 -15.91 -12.28
C VAL A 317 -9.94 -15.63 -11.15
N CYS A 318 -9.61 -14.36 -10.90
CA CYS A 318 -8.76 -13.93 -9.80
C CYS A 318 -9.50 -14.06 -8.47
N HIS A 319 -8.97 -14.84 -7.53
CA HIS A 319 -9.53 -15.03 -6.20
C HIS A 319 -9.67 -13.72 -5.43
N ALA A 320 -8.67 -12.84 -5.51
CA ALA A 320 -8.69 -11.55 -4.84
C ALA A 320 -9.90 -10.69 -5.25
N PHE A 321 -10.37 -10.82 -6.49
CA PHE A 321 -11.55 -10.10 -6.95
C PHE A 321 -12.83 -10.89 -6.70
N HIS A 322 -12.85 -12.18 -7.06
CA HIS A 322 -13.99 -13.07 -6.86
C HIS A 322 -14.47 -13.02 -5.40
N ASP A 323 -13.59 -13.23 -4.43
CA ASP A 323 -13.97 -13.37 -3.02
C ASP A 323 -14.52 -12.07 -2.41
N THR A 324 -14.47 -10.93 -3.13
CA THR A 324 -15.09 -9.68 -2.68
C THR A 324 -16.61 -9.76 -2.65
N PHE A 325 -17.24 -10.72 -3.36
CA PHE A 325 -18.70 -10.90 -3.35
C PHE A 325 -19.27 -11.02 -1.93
N ARG A 326 -18.49 -11.55 -0.99
CA ARG A 326 -18.88 -11.74 0.42
C ARG A 326 -19.17 -10.43 1.16
N PHE A 327 -18.72 -9.30 0.63
CA PHE A 327 -18.94 -7.97 1.20
C PHE A 327 -20.18 -7.28 0.62
N PHE A 328 -20.86 -7.89 -0.35
CA PHE A 328 -22.07 -7.37 -0.97
C PHE A 328 -23.27 -8.19 -0.52
N GLU A 329 -24.30 -7.52 0.00
CA GLU A 329 -25.57 -8.17 0.31
C GLU A 329 -26.18 -8.74 -0.98
N GLY A 330 -26.50 -10.03 -1.00
CA GLY A 330 -26.92 -10.73 -2.23
C GLY A 330 -25.78 -11.31 -3.07
N GLY A 331 -24.52 -11.15 -2.65
CA GLY A 331 -23.36 -11.85 -3.22
C GLY A 331 -22.96 -11.38 -4.62
N MET A 332 -22.60 -12.34 -5.49
CA MET A 332 -22.04 -12.07 -6.82
C MET A 332 -22.92 -11.19 -7.72
N PRO A 333 -24.26 -11.37 -7.80
CA PRO A 333 -25.12 -10.48 -8.58
C PRO A 333 -25.02 -9.01 -8.16
N THR A 334 -25.00 -8.74 -6.84
CA THR A 334 -24.92 -7.37 -6.31
C THR A 334 -23.53 -6.78 -6.53
N MET A 335 -22.48 -7.56 -6.27
CA MET A 335 -21.09 -7.16 -6.55
C MET A 335 -20.92 -6.77 -8.02
N LYS A 336 -21.45 -7.58 -8.94
CA LYS A 336 -21.41 -7.31 -10.38
C LYS A 336 -22.14 -6.03 -10.73
N ALA A 337 -23.38 -5.84 -10.25
CA ALA A 337 -24.14 -4.62 -10.51
C ALA A 337 -23.40 -3.37 -10.01
N ALA A 338 -22.84 -3.41 -8.80
CA ALA A 338 -22.04 -2.34 -8.25
C ALA A 338 -20.78 -2.07 -9.08
N PHE A 339 -20.05 -3.11 -9.48
CA PHE A 339 -18.84 -2.97 -10.31
C PHE A 339 -19.13 -2.28 -11.64
N PHE A 340 -20.22 -2.64 -12.32
CA PHE A 340 -20.64 -2.02 -13.58
C PHE A 340 -21.12 -0.58 -13.41
N SER A 341 -21.77 -0.27 -12.28
CA SER A 341 -22.20 1.10 -11.96
C SER A 341 -21.01 2.00 -11.63
N ASP A 342 -20.05 1.51 -10.86
CA ASP A 342 -18.93 2.29 -10.35
C ASP A 342 -17.82 2.51 -11.39
N ASN A 343 -17.79 1.73 -12.48
CA ASN A 343 -16.72 1.75 -13.46
C ASN A 343 -17.22 2.04 -14.87
N LYS A 344 -16.58 3.01 -15.54
CA LYS A 344 -16.70 3.16 -16.99
C LYS A 344 -15.84 2.09 -17.66
N PHE A 345 -16.48 1.17 -18.39
CA PHE A 345 -15.80 0.02 -18.98
C PHE A 345 -14.78 0.37 -20.08
N SER A 346 -14.89 1.55 -20.70
CA SER A 346 -13.82 2.09 -21.57
C SER A 346 -12.53 2.36 -20.79
N HIS A 347 -12.66 2.91 -19.58
CA HIS A 347 -11.54 3.14 -18.66
C HIS A 347 -10.97 1.82 -18.12
N VAL A 348 -11.84 0.88 -17.74
CA VAL A 348 -11.41 -0.47 -17.30
C VAL A 348 -10.53 -1.11 -18.37
N ARG A 349 -10.96 -1.13 -19.64
CA ARG A 349 -10.16 -1.69 -20.74
C ARG A 349 -8.84 -0.97 -20.94
N GLN A 350 -8.83 0.37 -20.85
CA GLN A 350 -7.60 1.15 -20.94
C GLN A 350 -6.60 0.74 -19.85
N VAL A 351 -7.06 0.62 -18.60
CA VAL A 351 -6.23 0.19 -17.47
C VAL A 351 -5.74 -1.25 -17.65
N LEU A 352 -6.59 -2.18 -18.09
CA LEU A 352 -6.21 -3.57 -18.33
C LEU A 352 -5.17 -3.70 -19.46
N LYS A 353 -5.32 -2.93 -20.54
CA LYS A 353 -4.31 -2.86 -21.62
C LYS A 353 -2.99 -2.31 -21.10
N HIS A 354 -3.02 -1.25 -20.30
CA HIS A 354 -1.82 -0.73 -19.65
C HIS A 354 -1.17 -1.78 -18.74
N LEU A 355 -1.96 -2.43 -17.88
CA LEU A 355 -1.47 -3.41 -16.92
C LEU A 355 -0.83 -4.62 -17.61
N ILE A 356 -1.47 -5.20 -18.62
CA ILE A 356 -1.02 -6.46 -19.24
C ILE A 356 -0.04 -6.25 -20.39
N PHE A 357 -0.22 -5.20 -21.20
CA PHE A 357 0.51 -5.01 -22.47
C PHE A 357 1.27 -3.68 -22.56
N GLY A 358 1.30 -2.86 -21.51
CA GLY A 358 2.03 -1.60 -21.54
C GLY A 358 3.55 -1.77 -21.69
N GLU A 359 4.22 -0.76 -22.25
CA GLU A 359 5.65 -0.82 -22.58
C GLU A 359 6.60 -0.68 -21.36
N LYS A 360 6.09 -0.18 -20.23
CA LYS A 360 6.91 -0.03 -19.02
C LYS A 360 7.22 -1.40 -18.40
N ASP A 361 8.26 -1.44 -17.55
CA ASP A 361 8.48 -2.56 -16.65
C ASP A 361 7.19 -2.94 -15.92
N PHE A 362 6.93 -4.24 -15.79
CA PHE A 362 5.65 -4.72 -15.28
C PHE A 362 5.38 -4.31 -13.83
N VAL A 363 6.42 -4.11 -13.00
CA VAL A 363 6.26 -3.60 -11.64
C VAL A 363 5.79 -2.15 -11.66
N ASP A 364 6.25 -1.34 -12.63
CA ASP A 364 5.79 0.04 -12.82
C ASP A 364 4.33 0.08 -13.23
N ARG A 365 3.92 -0.85 -14.09
CA ARG A 365 2.54 -0.97 -14.56
C ARG A 365 1.60 -1.37 -13.43
N MET A 366 1.99 -2.35 -12.62
CA MET A 366 1.25 -2.67 -11.39
C MET A 366 1.21 -1.46 -10.44
N CYS A 367 2.34 -0.79 -10.24
CA CYS A 367 2.43 0.40 -9.41
C CYS A 367 1.55 1.55 -9.92
N ASP A 368 1.44 1.76 -11.24
CA ASP A 368 0.47 2.70 -11.84
C ASP A 368 -0.95 2.31 -11.42
N CYS A 369 -1.36 1.07 -11.65
CA CYS A 369 -2.74 0.61 -11.39
C CYS A 369 -3.12 0.62 -9.90
N ILE A 370 -2.14 0.52 -9.00
CA ILE A 370 -2.36 0.52 -7.55
C ILE A 370 -2.38 1.94 -6.98
N PHE A 371 -1.47 2.81 -7.41
CA PHE A 371 -1.23 4.10 -6.74
C PHE A 371 -1.61 5.32 -7.57
N ASP A 372 -1.67 5.24 -8.90
CA ASP A 372 -2.08 6.36 -9.74
C ASP A 372 -3.61 6.39 -9.89
N PRO A 373 -4.29 7.47 -9.44
CA PRO A 373 -5.73 7.63 -9.63
C PRO A 373 -6.18 7.53 -11.09
N ASP A 374 -5.30 7.86 -12.05
CA ASP A 374 -5.63 7.82 -13.48
C ASP A 374 -5.60 6.40 -14.05
N PHE A 375 -5.11 5.41 -13.29
CA PHE A 375 -5.06 3.99 -13.68
C PHE A 375 -5.84 3.08 -12.72
N LYS A 376 -6.70 3.64 -11.87
CA LYS A 376 -7.51 2.89 -10.89
C LYS A 376 -8.78 2.31 -11.50
N ILE A 377 -9.08 1.07 -11.12
CA ILE A 377 -10.40 0.45 -11.29
C ILE A 377 -11.06 0.38 -9.90
N ASN A 378 -12.31 0.82 -9.79
CA ASN A 378 -13.04 0.79 -8.52
C ASN A 378 -13.32 -0.65 -8.10
N ASN A 379 -13.18 -0.93 -6.81
CA ASN A 379 -13.30 -2.27 -6.21
C ASN A 379 -12.27 -3.30 -6.75
N PHE A 380 -11.13 -2.83 -7.27
CA PHE A 380 -10.06 -3.67 -7.81
C PHE A 380 -8.69 -3.19 -7.27
N GLY A 381 -8.35 -3.68 -6.08
CA GLY A 381 -7.16 -3.25 -5.32
C GLY A 381 -5.86 -3.96 -5.68
N ARG A 382 -4.84 -3.78 -4.84
CA ARG A 382 -3.47 -4.28 -4.96
C ARG A 382 -3.38 -5.78 -5.24
N SER A 383 -4.11 -6.61 -4.50
CA SER A 383 -4.09 -8.06 -4.76
C SER A 383 -4.79 -8.43 -6.06
N CYS A 384 -5.84 -7.71 -6.46
CA CYS A 384 -6.50 -7.94 -7.74
C CYS A 384 -5.56 -7.64 -8.91
N VAL A 385 -4.86 -6.50 -8.86
CA VAL A 385 -3.87 -6.08 -9.88
C VAL A 385 -2.74 -7.10 -10.01
N GLN A 386 -2.13 -7.48 -8.89
CA GLN A 386 -0.99 -8.40 -8.89
C GLN A 386 -1.39 -9.83 -9.28
N GLU A 387 -2.55 -10.31 -8.80
CA GLU A 387 -3.05 -11.64 -9.14
C GLU A 387 -3.40 -11.73 -10.62
N LEU A 388 -4.17 -10.76 -11.14
CA LEU A 388 -4.52 -10.72 -12.55
C LEU A 388 -3.29 -10.71 -13.44
N TYR A 389 -2.29 -9.89 -13.08
CA TYR A 389 -1.02 -9.86 -13.81
C TYR A 389 -0.38 -11.25 -13.83
N GLY A 390 -0.26 -11.92 -12.67
CA GLY A 390 0.31 -13.25 -12.55
C GLY A 390 -0.41 -14.33 -13.37
N TRP A 391 -1.73 -14.23 -13.49
CA TRP A 391 -2.53 -15.10 -14.35
C TRP A 391 -2.30 -14.82 -15.84
N ALA A 392 -2.40 -13.56 -16.26
CA ALA A 392 -2.49 -13.18 -17.68
C ALA A 392 -1.14 -13.08 -18.41
N ASN A 393 -0.06 -12.73 -17.70
CA ASN A 393 1.20 -12.34 -18.32
C ASN A 393 1.87 -13.45 -19.15
N ALA A 394 2.72 -13.04 -20.08
CA ALA A 394 3.57 -13.91 -20.90
C ALA A 394 5.03 -13.98 -20.40
N GLU A 395 5.36 -13.31 -19.30
CA GLU A 395 6.72 -13.10 -18.78
C GLU A 395 7.07 -14.03 -17.62
N ASP A 396 6.28 -15.08 -17.38
CA ASP A 396 6.38 -16.00 -16.25
C ASP A 396 6.43 -15.33 -14.87
N VAL A 397 5.79 -14.16 -14.75
CA VAL A 397 5.67 -13.46 -13.47
C VAL A 397 4.64 -14.18 -12.59
N PRO A 398 4.98 -14.55 -11.34
CA PRO A 398 4.13 -15.36 -10.49
C PRO A 398 2.83 -14.67 -10.04
N ILE A 399 1.81 -15.48 -9.73
CA ILE A 399 0.60 -15.01 -9.07
C ILE A 399 0.95 -14.51 -7.67
N CYS A 400 0.57 -13.27 -7.38
CA CYS A 400 0.85 -12.62 -6.12
C CYS A 400 -0.43 -11.98 -5.56
N ASN A 401 -0.88 -12.48 -4.42
CA ASN A 401 -1.93 -11.87 -3.62
C ASN A 401 -1.65 -12.12 -2.14
N GLY A 402 -2.54 -11.63 -1.27
CA GLY A 402 -2.41 -11.84 0.17
C GLY A 402 -2.34 -13.30 0.62
N ARG A 403 -2.92 -14.24 -0.14
CA ARG A 403 -2.84 -15.68 0.14
C ARG A 403 -1.43 -16.22 -0.16
N THR A 404 -0.88 -15.89 -1.32
CA THR A 404 0.45 -16.32 -1.76
C THR A 404 1.52 -15.90 -0.76
N VAL A 405 1.55 -14.63 -0.37
CA VAL A 405 2.56 -14.11 0.57
C VAL A 405 2.41 -14.69 1.98
N LYS A 406 1.17 -15.01 2.42
CA LYS A 406 0.94 -15.71 3.69
C LYS A 406 1.50 -17.13 3.67
N MET A 407 1.36 -17.86 2.56
CA MET A 407 1.90 -19.22 2.46
C MET A 407 3.43 -19.22 2.39
N LEU A 408 4.04 -18.28 1.68
CA LEU A 408 5.50 -18.09 1.73
C LEU A 408 5.96 -17.75 3.15
N ARG A 409 5.24 -16.87 3.86
CA ARG A 409 5.55 -16.55 5.26
C ARG A 409 5.40 -17.75 6.19
N TYR A 410 4.39 -18.58 5.97
CA TYR A 410 4.14 -19.82 6.71
C TYR A 410 5.27 -20.84 6.52
N LEU A 411 5.72 -21.03 5.29
CA LEU A 411 6.84 -21.93 4.95
C LEU A 411 8.20 -21.44 5.50
N GLY A 412 8.27 -20.18 5.97
CA GLY A 412 9.42 -19.65 6.70
C GLY A 412 10.17 -18.52 5.99
N TRP A 413 9.75 -18.09 4.79
CA TRP A 413 10.36 -16.92 4.15
C TRP A 413 10.02 -15.63 4.91
N ASN A 414 10.98 -14.71 4.95
CA ASN A 414 10.76 -13.35 5.44
C ASN A 414 10.25 -12.44 4.32
N VAL A 415 9.01 -12.68 3.88
CA VAL A 415 8.29 -11.83 2.92
C VAL A 415 7.27 -10.97 3.65
N ARG A 416 7.01 -9.78 3.10
CA ARG A 416 5.97 -8.88 3.62
C ARG A 416 4.59 -9.39 3.21
N VAL A 417 3.65 -9.31 4.15
CA VAL A 417 2.27 -9.78 3.98
C VAL A 417 1.33 -8.58 3.83
N PHE A 418 0.49 -8.61 2.79
CA PHE A 418 -0.57 -7.64 2.48
C PHE A 418 -1.87 -8.41 2.14
N ASN A 419 -3.04 -7.77 1.98
CA ASN A 419 -4.26 -8.44 1.47
C ASN A 419 -4.56 -8.01 0.06
#